data_AF-A0A0B2Q4Z9-F1
#
_entry.id   AF-A0A0B2Q4Z9-F1
#
_cell.length_a   1.000
_cell.length_b   1.000
_cell.length_c   1.000
_cell.angle_alpha   90.00
_cell.angle_beta   90.00
_cell.angle_gamma   90.00
#
_symmetry.space_group_name_H-M   'P 1'
#
loop_
_entity.id
_entity.type
_entity.pdbx_description
1 polymer ?
#
loop_
_entity_poly.entity_id
_entity_poly.type
_entity_poly.pdbx_seq_one_letter_code
_entity_poly.pdbx_strand_id
1 'polypeptide(L)' 'MACGTSRYDDTNPEAEKKEYIDHIEEIVQWMGWKPFKITYTSDYFQELYELAVELIKKGHAYVDHQVGI' A
#
# COMPACT_ATOMS: atom_id res chain seq x y z
N MET A 1 21.15 14.26 1.73
CA MET A 1 20.51 13.13 2.42
C MET A 1 19.07 13.13 1.97
N ALA A 2 18.66 12.19 1.12
CA ALA A 2 17.29 12.15 0.60
C ALA A 2 16.35 11.74 1.73
N CYS A 3 15.49 12.68 2.14
CA CYS A 3 14.52 12.51 3.21
C CYS A 3 13.16 12.23 2.56
N GLY A 4 12.93 10.99 2.15
CA GLY A 4 11.67 10.52 1.59
C GLY A 4 10.97 9.54 2.54
N THR A 5 9.66 9.40 2.39
CA THR A 5 8.88 8.31 2.99
C THR A 5 9.04 7.04 2.14
N SER A 6 9.25 5.89 2.77
CA SER A 6 9.14 4.58 2.11
C SER A 6 7.74 4.02 2.38
N ARG A 7 7.03 3.58 1.35
CA ARG A 7 5.73 2.93 1.47
C ARG A 7 5.79 1.55 0.84
N TYR A 8 5.55 0.52 1.64
CA TYR A 8 5.38 -0.84 1.13
C TYR A 8 3.94 -1.04 0.66
N ASP A 9 3.78 -1.64 -0.51
CA ASP A 9 2.48 -1.97 -1.07
C ASP A 9 2.09 -3.40 -0.67
N ASP A 10 1.37 -3.49 0.44
CA ASP A 10 0.91 -4.72 1.08
C ASP A 10 -0.58 -5.01 0.82
N THR A 11 -1.07 -4.57 -0.34
CA THR A 11 -2.48 -4.77 -0.74
C THR A 11 -2.83 -6.23 -1.05
N ASN A 12 -1.84 -7.07 -1.37
CA ASN A 12 -2.04 -8.47 -1.70
C ASN A 12 -1.50 -9.40 -0.60
N PRO A 13 -2.36 -9.98 0.26
CA PRO A 13 -1.94 -10.81 1.38
C PRO A 13 -1.26 -12.13 0.97
N GLU A 14 -1.38 -12.57 -0.29
CA GLU A 14 -0.73 -13.81 -0.77
C GLU A 14 0.63 -13.58 -1.43
N ALA A 15 0.87 -12.39 -2.02
CA ALA A 15 2.14 -12.05 -2.66
C ALA A 15 3.16 -11.48 -1.67
N GLU A 16 2.70 -11.05 -0.50
CA GLU A 16 3.55 -10.54 0.56
C GLU A 16 4.40 -11.63 1.19
N LYS A 17 5.67 -11.65 0.81
CA LYS A 17 6.71 -12.31 1.58
C LYS A 17 7.59 -11.24 2.19
N LYS A 18 7.76 -11.32 3.51
CA LYS A 18 8.68 -10.51 4.31
C LYS A 18 10.08 -10.40 3.69
N GLU A 19 10.50 -11.43 2.95
CA GLU A 19 11.76 -11.46 2.19
C GLU A 19 11.92 -10.26 1.23
N TYR A 20 10.85 -9.81 0.58
CA TYR A 20 10.93 -8.68 -0.35
C TYR A 20 11.11 -7.34 0.38
N ILE A 21 10.41 -7.16 1.51
CA ILE A 21 10.54 -5.96 2.35
C ILE A 21 11.97 -5.87 2.88
N ASP A 22 12.47 -6.97 3.45
CA ASP A 22 13.82 -7.03 4.02
C ASP A 22 14.90 -6.71 2.95
N HIS A 23 14.78 -7.28 1.74
CA HIS A 23 15.73 -6.99 0.65
C HIS A 23 15.66 -5.55 0.14
N ILE A 24 14.48 -4.94 0.09
CA ILE A 24 14.32 -3.54 -0.30
C ILE A 24 14.99 -2.63 0.74
N GLU A 25 14.87 -2.94 2.04
CA GLU A 25 15.54 -2.19 3.11
C GLU A 25 17.06 -2.26 3.01
N GLU A 26 17.60 -3.46 2.77
CA GLU A 26 19.04 -3.66 2.59
C GLU A 26 19.59 -2.82 1.42
N ILE A 27 18.90 -2.80 0.28
CA ILE A 27 19.31 -2.01 -0.89
C ILE A 27 19.27 -0.51 -0.60
N VAL A 28 18.20 -0.03 0.05
CA VAL A 28 18.06 1.39 0.41
C VAL A 28 19.16 1.83 1.37
N GLN A 29 19.46 1.00 2.38
CA GLN A 29 20.57 1.24 3.31
C GLN A 29 21.92 1.24 2.62
N TRP A 30 22.16 0.28 1.69
CA TRP A 30 23.40 0.19 0.93
C TRP A 30 23.65 1.43 0.06
N MET A 31 22.59 2.02 -0.50
CA MET A 31 22.68 3.29 -1.24
C MET A 31 22.91 4.53 -0.35
N GLY A 32 23.05 4.36 0.97
CA GLY A 32 23.26 5.45 1.93
C GLY A 32 22.01 6.28 2.19
N TRP A 33 20.83 5.74 1.89
CA TRP A 33 19.54 6.38 2.11
C TRP A 33 18.89 5.84 3.37
N LYS A 34 18.22 6.73 4.11
CA LYS A 34 17.40 6.35 5.27
C LYS A 34 16.03 6.99 5.11
N PRO A 35 14.95 6.20 4.98
CA PRO A 35 13.62 6.76 4.92
C PRO A 35 13.30 7.50 6.22
N PHE A 36 12.62 8.63 6.11
CA PHE A 36 12.18 9.41 7.27
C PHE A 36 11.08 8.68 8.04
N LYS A 37 10.20 8.00 7.29
CA LYS A 37 9.11 7.19 7.82
C LYS A 37 8.86 6.03 6.88
N ILE A 38 8.60 4.87 7.48
CA ILE A 38 8.13 3.66 6.80
C ILE A 38 6.62 3.57 7.04
N THR A 39 5.85 3.31 6.00
CA THR A 39 4.39 3.13 6.06
C THR A 39 3.98 1.93 5.21
N TYR A 40 2.85 1.33 5.54
CA TYR A 40 2.24 0.24 4.77
C TYR A 40 0.95 0.76 4.13
N THR A 41 0.54 0.20 3.00
CA THR A 41 -0.77 0.54 2.43
C THR A 41 -1.91 0.07 3.34
N SER A 42 -1.74 -1.05 4.05
CA SER A 42 -2.70 -1.57 5.03
C SER A 42 -2.96 -0.64 6.21
N ASP A 43 -1.99 0.22 6.58
CA ASP A 43 -2.17 1.27 7.59
C ASP A 43 -3.37 2.18 7.24
N TYR A 44 -3.73 2.27 5.95
CA TYR A 44 -4.78 3.14 5.43
C TYR A 44 -6.05 2.40 5.00
N PHE A 45 -6.17 1.09 5.19
CA PHE A 45 -7.34 0.32 4.71
C PHE A 45 -8.67 0.81 5.26
N GLN A 46 -8.71 1.24 6.53
CA GLN A 46 -9.92 1.80 7.11
C GLN A 46 -10.34 3.10 6.40
N GLU A 47 -9.39 4.01 6.16
CA GLU A 47 -9.65 5.27 5.44
C GLU A 47 -10.08 4.98 3.98
N LEU A 48 -9.43 4.02 3.31
CA LEU A 48 -9.78 3.61 1.95
C LEU A 48 -11.20 3.03 1.88
N TYR A 49 -11.60 2.24 2.87
CA TYR A 49 -12.96 1.71 2.97
C TYR A 49 -13.99 2.83 3.15
N GLU A 50 -13.74 3.79 4.05
CA GLU A 50 -14.62 4.93 4.27
C GLU A 50 -14.77 5.77 3.00
N LEU A 51 -13.67 6.02 2.28
CA LEU A 51 -13.70 6.69 0.99
C LEU A 51 -14.51 5.90 -0.06
N ALA A 52 -14.37 4.58 -0.11
CA ALA A 52 -15.16 3.74 -1.02
C ALA A 52 -16.67 3.84 -0.70
N VAL A 53 -17.05 3.81 0.58
CA VAL A 53 -18.44 4.00 1.01
C VAL A 53 -18.95 5.39 0.62
N GLU A 54 -18.15 6.44 0.77
CA GLU A 54 -18.50 7.79 0.34
C GLU A 54 -18.68 7.90 -1.19
N LEU A 55 -17.87 7.20 -1.98
CA LEU A 55 -18.05 7.13 -3.44
C LEU A 55 -19.39 6.47 -3.81
N ILE A 56 -19.78 5.40 -3.12
CA ILE A 56 -21.08 4.74 -3.32
C ILE A 56 -22.22 5.71 -2.98
N LYS A 57 -22.16 6.38 -1.81
CA LYS A 57 -23.18 7.35 -1.39
C LYS A 57 -23.34 8.53 -2.37
N LYS A 58 -22.25 8.96 -3.00
CA LYS A 58 -22.26 10.04 -4.01
C LYS A 58 -22.69 9.58 -5.40
N GLY A 59 -22.98 8.28 -5.59
CA GLY A 59 -23.34 7.71 -6.88
C GLY A 59 -22.17 7.59 -7.87
N HIS A 60 -20.93 7.59 -7.37
CA HIS A 60 -19.70 7.47 -8.18
C HIS A 60 -19.10 6.05 -8.17
N ALA A 61 -19.66 5.13 -7.40
CA ALA A 61 -19.26 3.73 -7.36
C ALA A 61 -20.47 2.81 -7.17
N TYR A 62 -20.33 1.56 -7.61
CA TYR A 62 -21.32 0.49 -7.43
C TYR A 62 -20.60 -0.85 -7.25
N VAL A 63 -21.30 -1.86 -6.72
CA VAL A 63 -20.78 -3.23 -6.62
C VAL A 63 -21.10 -3.97 -7.90
N ASP A 64 -20.08 -4.51 -8.56
CA ASP A 64 -20.22 -5.31 -9.77
C ASP A 64 -20.21 -6.81 -9.44
N HIS A 65 -20.93 -7.59 -10.25
CA HIS A 65 -21.07 -9.05 -10.11
C HIS A 65 -20.58 -9.80 -11.35
N GLN A 66 -19.80 -9.15 -12.21
CA GLN A 66 -19.22 -9.83 -13.37
C GLN A 66 -18.29 -10.95 -12.90
N VAL A 67 -18.48 -12.12 -13.50
CA VAL A 67 -17.53 -13.24 -13.40
C VAL A 67 -16.59 -13.12 -14.60
N GLY A 68 -15.28 -13.06 -14.34
CA GLY A 68 -14.27 -12.96 -15.39
C GLY A 68 -14.36 -14.13 -16.38
N ILE A 69 -14.24 -13.83 -17.67
CA ILE A 69 -14.16 -14.82 -18.76
C ILE A 69 -12.71 -15.30 -18.89
#